data_AF-A0A1Y1K490-F1
#
_entry.id   AF-A0A1Y1K490-F1
#
_cell.length_a   1.000
_cell.length_b   1.000
_cell.length_c   1.000
_cell.angle_alpha   90.00
_cell.angle_beta   90.00
_cell.angle_gamma   90.00
#
_symmetry.space_group_name_H-M   'P 1'
#
loop_
_entity.id
_entity.type
_entity.pdbx_description
1 polymer ?
#
loop_
_entity_poly.entity_id
_entity_poly.type
_entity_poly.pdbx_seq_one_letter_code
_entity_poly.pdbx_strand_id
1 'polypeptide(L)'
;LATVTLFLWSFSSSEALTCRNCDDSSAACRSGSVTNEKPCTTNGRYEMFCVSLEKPNRVILRGCGAKHGSSTVCQQLIQKNSSYTNCKECSSPNMCNSFN
;
A
#
# COMPACT_ATOMS: atom_id res chain seq x y z
N LEU A 1 0.14 32.52 -42.12
CA LEU A 1 0.31 31.21 -41.45
C LEU A 1 0.14 31.44 -39.95
N ALA A 2 -0.90 30.89 -39.33
CA ALA A 2 -1.11 30.97 -37.89
C ALA A 2 -0.61 29.66 -37.25
N THR A 3 0.46 29.73 -36.47
CA THR A 3 0.98 28.63 -35.66
C THR A 3 0.07 28.42 -34.47
N VAL A 4 -0.73 27.35 -34.49
CA VAL A 4 -1.52 26.90 -33.35
C VAL A 4 -0.57 26.12 -32.43
N THR A 5 -0.11 26.77 -31.37
CA THR A 5 0.65 26.11 -30.31
C THR A 5 -0.31 25.30 -29.45
N LEU A 6 -0.47 24.01 -29.77
CA LEU A 6 -1.15 23.05 -28.92
C LEU A 6 -0.29 22.80 -27.67
N PHE A 7 -0.59 23.51 -26.59
CA PHE A 7 -0.14 23.11 -25.26
C PHE A 7 -0.89 21.83 -24.90
N LEU A 8 -0.26 20.69 -25.15
CA LEU A 8 -0.64 19.42 -24.54
C LEU A 8 -0.34 19.55 -23.04
N TRP A 9 -1.38 19.83 -22.27
CA TRP A 9 -1.32 19.71 -20.82
C TRP A 9 -1.07 18.24 -20.51
N SER A 10 0.18 17.90 -20.26
CA SER A 10 0.56 16.63 -19.64
C SER A 10 -0.14 16.58 -18.29
N PHE A 11 -1.29 15.92 -18.23
CA PHE A 11 -1.85 15.51 -16.96
C PHE A 11 -0.81 14.59 -16.32
N SER A 12 -0.07 15.12 -15.35
CA SER A 12 0.78 14.31 -14.49
C SER A 12 -0.10 13.27 -13.83
N SER A 13 -0.14 12.06 -14.39
CA SER A 13 -0.75 10.94 -13.70
C SER A 13 0.04 10.76 -12.43
N SER A 14 -0.55 11.13 -11.29
CA SER A 14 -0.05 10.74 -9.97
C SER A 14 0.28 9.25 -10.07
N GLU A 15 1.56 8.89 -10.05
CA GLU A 15 1.97 7.50 -10.21
C GLU A 15 1.22 6.67 -9.17
N ALA A 16 0.49 5.65 -9.62
CA ALA A 16 -0.28 4.82 -8.71
C ALA A 16 0.71 4.07 -7.81
N LEU A 17 0.71 4.39 -6.51
CA LEU A 17 1.49 3.67 -5.50
C LEU A 17 1.34 2.18 -5.71
N THR A 18 2.44 1.45 -5.82
CA THR A 18 2.44 0.00 -6.01
C THR A 18 2.96 -0.68 -4.76
N CYS A 19 2.27 -1.72 -4.30
CA CYS A 19 2.58 -2.41 -3.05
C CYS A 19 2.75 -3.90 -3.26
N ARG A 20 3.55 -4.55 -2.41
CA ARG A 20 3.61 -6.02 -2.36
C ARG A 20 2.29 -6.56 -1.81
N ASN A 21 1.85 -7.68 -2.37
CA ASN A 21 0.55 -8.28 -2.06
C ASN A 21 0.69 -9.78 -1.75
N CYS A 22 0.37 -10.17 -0.52
CA CYS A 22 0.29 -11.57 -0.10
C CYS A 22 -0.56 -11.70 1.17
N ASP A 23 -1.08 -12.90 1.42
CA ASP A 23 -1.86 -13.25 2.61
C ASP A 23 -1.61 -14.72 2.98
N ASP A 24 -0.41 -15.00 3.47
CA ASP A 24 0.01 -16.37 3.76
C ASP A 24 1.20 -16.43 4.76
N SER A 25 1.59 -17.64 5.12
CA SER A 25 2.69 -17.93 6.04
C SER A 25 4.01 -18.31 5.35
N SER A 26 4.13 -18.08 4.04
CA SER A 26 5.33 -18.43 3.26
C SER A 26 6.54 -17.60 3.69
N ALA A 27 7.73 -18.16 3.50
CA ALA A 27 8.98 -17.42 3.73
C ALA A 27 9.08 -16.18 2.82
N ALA A 28 8.57 -16.26 1.59
CA ALA A 28 8.55 -15.14 0.66
C ALA A 28 7.68 -13.99 1.19
N CYS A 29 6.45 -14.28 1.64
CA CYS A 29 5.56 -13.25 2.19
C CYS A 29 6.14 -12.65 3.48
N ARG A 30 6.71 -13.47 4.37
CA ARG A 30 7.37 -13.02 5.60
C ARG A 30 8.57 -12.10 5.35
N SER A 31 9.46 -12.49 4.44
CA SER A 31 10.64 -11.69 4.09
C SER A 31 10.33 -10.46 3.26
N GLY A 32 9.15 -10.39 2.63
CA GLY A 32 8.81 -9.34 1.68
C GLY A 32 9.41 -9.55 0.29
N SER A 33 9.88 -10.76 -0.04
CA SER A 33 10.45 -11.11 -1.35
C SER A 33 9.40 -11.57 -2.37
N VAL A 34 8.10 -11.50 -2.04
CA VAL A 34 7.03 -11.81 -2.99
C VAL A 34 7.11 -10.90 -4.21
N THR A 35 6.97 -11.51 -5.39
CA THR A 35 6.92 -10.81 -6.68
C THR A 35 5.51 -10.36 -7.05
N ASN A 36 4.50 -10.78 -6.29
CA ASN A 36 3.13 -10.34 -6.49
C ASN A 36 2.98 -8.90 -5.99
N GLU A 37 2.81 -7.99 -6.94
CA GLU A 37 2.71 -6.55 -6.73
C GLU A 37 1.35 -6.07 -7.24
N LYS A 38 0.74 -5.12 -6.53
CA LYS A 38 -0.57 -4.59 -6.86
C LYS A 38 -0.55 -3.07 -6.85
N PRO A 39 -1.01 -2.41 -7.94
CA PRO A 39 -1.21 -0.97 -7.93
C PRO A 39 -2.37 -0.61 -7.00
N CYS A 40 -2.16 0.41 -6.18
CA CYS A 40 -3.17 0.96 -5.30
C CYS A 40 -3.97 2.01 -6.05
N THR A 41 -5.15 1.61 -6.53
CA THR A 41 -6.06 2.51 -7.22
C THR A 41 -7.12 3.03 -6.27
N THR A 42 -7.27 4.35 -6.25
CA THR A 42 -8.52 5.00 -5.82
C THR A 42 -8.87 5.97 -6.92
N ASN A 43 -10.16 6.19 -7.12
CA ASN A 43 -10.63 7.24 -8.03
C ASN A 43 -10.42 8.64 -7.41
N GLY A 44 -9.22 8.89 -6.86
CA GLY A 44 -8.82 10.12 -6.15
C GLY A 44 -9.52 10.38 -4.82
N ARG A 45 -10.23 9.39 -4.27
CA ARG A 45 -11.09 9.60 -3.09
C ARG A 45 -10.36 9.50 -1.75
N TYR A 46 -9.30 8.71 -1.69
CA TYR A 46 -8.57 8.41 -0.46
C TYR A 46 -7.07 8.41 -0.70
N GLU A 47 -6.32 8.81 0.31
CA GLU A 47 -4.88 8.60 0.36
C GLU A 47 -4.60 7.10 0.47
N MET A 48 -3.69 6.61 -0.38
CA MET A 48 -3.28 5.21 -0.40
C MET A 48 -1.92 5.03 0.23
N PHE A 49 -1.77 3.89 0.89
CA PHE A 49 -0.52 3.45 1.46
C PHE A 49 -0.38 1.94 1.25
N CYS A 50 0.86 1.47 1.30
CA CYS A 50 1.15 0.07 1.45
C CYS A 50 1.05 -0.31 2.92
N VAL A 51 0.39 -1.43 3.21
CA VAL A 51 0.27 -1.98 4.55
C VAL A 51 0.95 -3.34 4.63
N SER A 52 1.50 -3.65 5.79
CA SER A 52 1.89 -5.00 6.18
C SER A 52 1.58 -5.24 7.63
N LEU A 53 1.09 -6.43 7.96
CA LEU A 53 0.80 -6.81 9.34
C LEU A 53 0.89 -8.31 9.52
N GLU A 54 1.17 -8.73 10.75
CA GLU A 54 1.14 -10.11 11.16
C GLU A 54 -0.22 -10.42 11.81
N LYS A 55 -0.95 -11.34 11.19
CA LYS A 55 -2.19 -11.92 11.70
C LYS A 55 -1.87 -13.00 12.75
N PRO A 56 -2.87 -13.44 13.53
CA PRO A 56 -2.75 -14.66 14.33
C PRO A 56 -2.21 -15.84 13.51
N ASN A 57 -1.47 -16.73 14.17
CA ASN A 57 -0.80 -17.89 13.55
C ASN A 57 0.35 -17.53 12.58
N ARG A 58 0.96 -16.35 12.74
CA ARG A 58 2.13 -15.90 11.96
C ARG A 58 1.88 -15.82 10.45
N VAL A 59 0.63 -15.54 10.07
CA VAL A 59 0.25 -15.26 8.67
C VAL A 59 0.53 -13.79 8.41
N ILE A 60 1.24 -13.48 7.33
CA ILE A 60 1.53 -12.09 6.96
C ILE A 60 0.53 -11.65 5.91
N LEU A 61 -0.07 -10.49 6.15
CA LEU A 61 -0.88 -9.79 5.15
C LEU A 61 -0.11 -8.58 4.67
N ARG A 62 0.00 -8.44 3.35
CA ARG A 62 0.55 -7.27 2.67
C ARG A 62 -0.41 -6.83 1.57
N GLY A 63 -0.55 -5.52 1.39
CA GLY A 63 -1.33 -5.00 0.28
C GLY A 63 -1.49 -3.49 0.34
N CYS A 64 -2.53 -3.00 -0.33
CA CYS A 64 -2.93 -1.59 -0.29
C CYS A 64 -3.90 -1.34 0.86
N GLY A 65 -3.71 -0.23 1.56
CA GLY A 65 -4.67 0.33 2.51
C GLY A 65 -5.10 1.73 2.06
N ALA A 66 -6.36 2.07 2.36
CA ALA A 66 -6.89 3.41 2.17
C ALA A 66 -7.04 4.08 3.55
N LYS A 67 -6.64 5.35 3.65
CA LYS A 67 -6.73 6.07 4.91
C LYS A 67 -8.13 6.67 5.06
N HIS A 68 -8.81 6.27 6.13
CA HIS A 68 -10.10 6.86 6.53
C HIS A 68 -9.91 7.68 7.80
N GLY A 69 -9.74 8.99 7.65
CA GLY A 69 -9.58 9.93 8.76
C GLY A 69 -8.15 10.04 9.28
N SER A 70 -7.99 10.40 10.55
CA SER A 70 -6.68 10.68 11.17
C SER A 70 -5.95 9.44 11.67
N SER A 71 -6.68 8.36 12.02
CA SER A 71 -6.09 7.12 12.53
C SER A 71 -5.48 6.26 11.43
N THR A 72 -4.39 5.58 11.76
CA THR A 72 -3.78 4.57 10.87
C THR A 72 -4.58 3.27 10.88
N VAL A 73 -4.50 2.49 9.81
CA VAL A 73 -5.09 1.13 9.77
C VAL A 73 -4.45 0.25 10.86
N CYS A 74 -3.15 0.39 11.11
CA CYS A 74 -2.46 -0.28 12.20
C CYS A 74 -3.07 0.05 13.56
N GLN A 75 -3.32 1.34 13.86
CA GLN A 75 -3.96 1.75 15.11
C GLN A 75 -5.36 1.13 15.24
N GLN A 76 -6.17 1.21 14.19
CA GLN A 76 -7.53 0.68 14.19
C GLN A 76 -7.57 -0.85 14.36
N LEU A 77 -6.66 -1.57 13.69
CA LEU A 77 -6.60 -3.03 13.77
C LEU A 77 -6.13 -3.51 15.15
N ILE A 78 -5.10 -2.89 15.72
CA ILE A 78 -4.59 -3.24 17.06
C ILE A 78 -5.65 -2.95 18.13
N GLN A 79 -6.37 -1.82 18.02
CA GLN A 79 -7.49 -1.50 18.92
C GLN A 79 -8.63 -2.51 18.83
N LYS A 80 -8.92 -3.01 17.62
CA LYS A 80 -9.99 -3.98 17.40
C LYS A 80 -9.62 -5.39 17.85
N ASN A 81 -8.36 -5.80 17.66
CA ASN A 81 -7.86 -7.10 18.07
C ASN A 81 -6.34 -7.03 18.30
N SER A 82 -5.93 -7.19 19.55
CA SER A 82 -4.52 -7.14 19.96
C SER A 82 -3.67 -8.31 19.48
N SER A 83 -4.28 -9.33 18.87
CA SER A 83 -3.57 -10.48 18.28
C SER A 83 -2.91 -10.14 16.93
N TYR A 84 -3.27 -8.99 16.33
CA TYR A 84 -2.53 -8.44 15.21
C TYR A 84 -1.27 -7.73 15.70
N THR A 85 -0.13 -8.08 15.12
CA THR A 85 1.17 -7.56 15.54
C THR A 85 1.98 -7.08 14.33
N ASN A 86 3.12 -6.47 14.60
CA ASN A 86 4.11 -6.08 13.58
C ASN A 86 3.50 -5.34 12.38
N CYS A 87 2.69 -4.31 12.67
CA CYS A 87 2.00 -3.57 11.63
C CYS A 87 2.85 -2.39 11.13
N LYS A 88 2.94 -2.25 9.80
CA LYS A 88 3.70 -1.21 9.09
C LYS A 88 2.82 -0.58 8.02
N GLU A 89 2.90 0.74 7.91
CA GLU A 89 2.31 1.53 6.83
C GLU A 89 3.37 2.43 6.21
N CYS A 90 3.30 2.61 4.90
CA CYS A 90 4.21 3.49 4.18
C CYS A 90 3.61 3.90 2.83
N SER A 91 3.94 5.10 2.36
CA SER A 91 3.50 5.65 1.07
C SER A 91 4.63 5.87 0.07
N SER A 92 5.88 5.65 0.49
CA SER A 92 7.07 5.78 -0.36
C SER A 92 8.27 5.02 0.25
N PRO A 93 9.17 4.44 -0.57
CA PRO A 93 9.04 4.25 -2.02
C PRO A 93 7.94 3.21 -2.37
N ASN A 94 7.71 2.94 -3.66
CA ASN A 94 6.91 1.78 -4.07
C ASN A 94 7.43 0.50 -3.39
N MET A 95 6.51 -0.41 -3.06
CA MET A 95 6.82 -1.70 -2.42
C MET A 95 7.54 -1.59 -1.06
N CYS A 96 7.41 -0.44 -0.38
CA CYS A 96 8.00 -0.18 0.93
C CYS A 96 7.44 -1.06 2.07
N ASN A 97 6.37 -1.80 1.81
CA ASN A 97 5.71 -2.68 2.77
C ASN A 97 6.41 -4.04 2.89
N SER A 98 7.75 -4.03 2.98
CA SER A 98 8.55 -5.09 3.60
C SER A 98 8.78 -4.72 5.06
N PHE A 99 8.94 -5.69 5.97
CA PHE A 99 9.37 -5.36 7.34
C PHE A 99 10.86 -5.04 7.44
N ASN A 100 11.63 -5.53 6.47
CA ASN A 100 13.05 -5.25 6.28
C ASN A 100 13.25 -4.03 5.38
#